data_AF-A0A7C4G7Q3-F1
#
_entry.id   AF-A0A7C4G7Q3-F1
#
_cell.length_a   1.000
_cell.length_b   1.000
_cell.length_c   1.000
_cell.angle_alpha   90.00
_cell.angle_beta   90.00
_cell.angle_gamma   90.00
#
_symmetry.space_group_name_H-M   'P 1'
#
loop_
_entity.id
_entity.type
_entity.pdbx_description
1 polymer ?
#
loop_
_entity_poly.entity_id
_entity_poly.type
_entity_poly.pdbx_seq_one_letter_code
_entity_poly.pdbx_strand_id
1 'polypeptide(L)' 'MSNTLNNLFIAIVKKPLLRGKQKPKSSFKKGRGFSLLEIKSAGLTIAEARRLGLPVDSRRRSIHNVNIEKLKQIKVNVN' A
#
# COMPACT_ATOMS: atom_id res chain seq x y z
N MET A 1 -4.90 -19.97 -3.21
CA MET A 1 -5.55 -18.65 -3.40
C MET A 1 -5.49 -17.71 -2.19
N SER A 2 -5.59 -18.18 -0.94
CA SER A 2 -5.75 -17.31 0.25
C SER A 2 -4.59 -16.31 0.48
N ASN A 3 -3.34 -16.71 0.26
CA ASN A 3 -2.18 -15.84 0.50
C ASN A 3 -2.05 -14.67 -0.48
N THR A 4 -2.44 -14.87 -1.74
CA THR A 4 -2.26 -13.85 -2.79
C THR A 4 -3.26 -12.71 -2.63
N LEU A 5 -4.53 -13.04 -2.35
CA LEU A 5 -5.58 -12.05 -2.09
C LEU A 5 -5.24 -11.23 -0.84
N ASN A 6 -4.81 -11.88 0.24
CA ASN A 6 -4.40 -11.19 1.47
C ASN A 6 -3.22 -10.22 1.24
N ASN A 7 -2.31 -10.53 0.32
CA ASN A 7 -1.21 -9.64 -0.02
C ASN A 7 -1.65 -8.39 -0.81
N LEU A 8 -2.78 -8.45 -1.52
CA LEU A 8 -3.27 -7.33 -2.33
C LEU A 8 -3.76 -6.16 -1.47
N PHE A 9 -4.40 -6.46 -0.34
CA PHE A 9 -4.88 -5.46 0.64
C PHE A 9 -3.77 -4.90 1.55
N ILE A 10 -2.53 -5.38 1.41
CA ILE A 10 -1.39 -4.96 2.22
C ILE A 10 -0.53 -3.96 1.44
N ALA A 11 -0.48 -2.73 1.96
CA ALA A 11 0.49 -1.73 1.51
C ALA A 11 1.91 -2.15 1.93
N ILE A 12 2.86 -2.06 1.00
CA ILE A 12 4.28 -2.27 1.27
C ILE A 12 5.01 -0.92 1.36
N VAL A 13 5.98 -0.80 2.25
CA VAL A 13 6.75 0.43 2.49
C VAL A 13 8.23 0.07 2.60
N LYS A 14 9.11 0.95 2.12
CA LYS A 14 10.55 0.78 2.34
C LYS A 14 10.88 0.80 3.84
N LYS A 15 11.81 -0.07 4.26
CA LYS A 15 12.35 0.02 5.62
C LYS A 15 13.25 1.26 5.73
N PRO A 16 13.22 1.97 6.87
CA PRO A 16 14.18 3.04 7.11
C PRO A 16 15.60 2.45 7.20
N LEU A 17 16.58 3.21 6.73
CA LEU A 17 17.98 2.93 6.99
C LEU A 17 18.32 3.55 8.35
N LEU A 18 18.77 2.71 9.29
CA LEU A 18 19.21 3.17 10.59
C LEU A 18 20.68 3.59 10.50
N ARG A 19 21.01 4.78 10.99
CA ARG A 19 22.39 5.29 10.98
C ARG A 19 23.30 4.36 11.80
N GLY A 20 24.46 4.01 11.23
CA GLY A 20 25.43 3.12 11.89
C GLY A 20 25.00 1.65 11.96
N LYS A 21 23.95 1.23 11.23
CA LYS A 21 23.55 -0.18 11.10
C LYS A 21 23.71 -0.66 9.66
N GLN A 22 23.92 -1.97 9.51
CA GLN A 22 23.92 -2.61 8.19
C GLN A 22 22.55 -2.47 7.51
N LYS A 23 22.55 -2.46 6.18
CA LYS A 23 21.32 -2.42 5.39
C LYS A 23 20.42 -3.61 5.79
N PRO A 24 19.10 -3.40 5.89
CA PRO A 24 18.19 -4.48 6.25
C PRO A 24 18.20 -5.57 5.17
N LYS A 25 18.14 -6.84 5.60
CA LYS A 25 18.10 -8.02 4.70
C LYS A 25 16.96 -7.98 3.67
N SER A 26 15.86 -7.29 4.01
CA SER A 26 14.76 -7.03 3.08
C SER A 26 14.44 -5.54 3.05
N SER A 27 14.37 -4.98 1.85
CA SER A 27 14.15 -3.56 1.59
C SER A 27 12.75 -3.07 1.96
N PHE A 28 11.77 -3.97 2.12
CA PHE A 28 10.37 -3.63 2.33
C PHE A 28 9.80 -4.25 3.61
N LYS A 29 8.75 -3.62 4.14
CA LYS A 29 7.92 -4.10 5.24
C LYS A 29 6.44 -3.84 4.94
N LYS A 30 5.56 -4.52 5.68
CA LYS A 30 4.14 -4.17 5.74
C LYS A 30 3.97 -2.75 6.31
N GLY A 31 3.29 -1.90 5.56
CA GLY A 31 2.85 -0.58 6.00
C GLY A 31 1.59 -0.67 6.85
N ARG A 32 1.26 0.44 7.53
CA ARG A 32 -0.03 0.58 8.22
C ARG A 32 -1.21 0.56 7.24
N GLY A 33 -1.04 1.18 6.08
CA GLY A 33 -2.05 1.29 5.03
C GLY A 33 -1.54 2.04 3.80
N PHE A 34 -2.37 2.16 2.77
CA PHE A 34 -2.12 2.90 1.55
C PHE A 34 -2.09 4.41 1.79
N SER A 35 -1.21 5.14 1.12
CA SER A 35 -1.14 6.59 1.29
C SER A 35 -2.26 7.28 0.51
N LEU A 36 -2.62 8.51 0.91
CA LEU A 36 -3.65 9.28 0.21
C LEU A 36 -3.30 9.50 -1.26
N LEU A 37 -2.02 9.73 -1.55
CA LEU A 37 -1.51 9.93 -2.90
C LEU A 37 -1.57 8.63 -3.72
N GLU A 38 -1.24 7.48 -3.13
CA GLU A 38 -1.36 6.18 -3.80
C GLU A 38 -2.81 5.87 -4.18
N ILE A 39 -3.76 6.12 -3.28
CA ILE A 39 -5.20 5.93 -3.51
C ILE A 39 -5.69 6.82 -4.65
N LYS A 40 -5.34 8.11 -4.60
CA LYS A 40 -5.71 9.07 -5.65
C LYS A 40 -5.10 8.70 -7.00
N SER A 41 -3.83 8.29 -7.04
CA SER A 41 -3.15 7.86 -8.28
C SER A 41 -3.70 6.57 -8.86
N ALA A 42 -4.31 5.71 -8.04
CA ALA A 42 -5.05 4.53 -8.50
C ALA A 42 -6.45 4.88 -9.02
N GLY A 43 -6.86 6.16 -8.98
CA GLY A 43 -8.18 6.61 -9.41
C GLY A 43 -9.29 6.18 -8.46
N LEU A 44 -8.98 6.01 -7.18
CA LEU A 44 -9.95 5.76 -6.10
C LEU A 44 -10.11 7.01 -5.24
N THR A 45 -11.29 7.16 -4.65
CA THR A 45 -11.51 8.13 -3.57
C THR A 45 -11.18 7.52 -2.21
N ILE A 46 -10.92 8.37 -1.20
CA ILE A 46 -10.68 7.90 0.17
C ILE A 46 -11.93 7.21 0.73
N ALA A 47 -13.12 7.70 0.37
CA ALA A 47 -14.40 7.11 0.78
C ALA A 47 -14.60 5.72 0.17
N GLU A 48 -14.34 5.56 -1.13
CA GLU A 48 -14.35 4.25 -1.79
C GLU A 48 -13.36 3.30 -1.13
N ALA A 49 -12.12 3.74 -0.91
CA ALA A 49 -11.10 2.90 -0.27
C ALA A 49 -11.54 2.41 1.11
N ARG A 50 -12.15 3.28 1.93
CA ARG A 50 -12.71 2.89 3.23
C ARG A 50 -13.89 1.93 3.11
N ARG A 51 -14.78 2.14 2.14
CA ARG A 51 -15.92 1.25 1.86
C ARG A 51 -15.46 -0.15 1.44
N LEU A 52 -14.35 -0.23 0.71
CA LEU A 52 -13.69 -1.49 0.33
C LEU A 52 -12.89 -2.14 1.48
N GLY A 53 -12.85 -1.53 2.67
CA GLY A 53 -12.08 -2.04 3.80
C GLY A 53 -10.56 -1.86 3.63
N LEU A 54 -10.10 -1.01 2.71
CA LEU A 54 -8.68 -0.78 2.50
C LEU A 54 -8.10 0.04 3.66
N PRO A 55 -6.97 -0.38 4.26
CA PRO A 55 -6.32 0.40 5.30
C PRO A 55 -5.72 1.67 4.70
N VAL A 56 -6.08 2.83 5.24
CA VAL A 56 -5.59 4.14 4.79
C VAL A 56 -4.62 4.73 5.81
N ASP A 57 -3.45 5.16 5.34
CA ASP A 57 -2.45 5.88 6.12
C ASP A 57 -2.40 7.34 5.65
N SER A 58 -3.20 8.19 6.29
CA SER A 58 -3.33 9.62 5.96
C SER A 58 -2.07 10.44 6.23
N ARG A 59 -1.13 9.92 7.05
CA ARG A 59 0.08 10.63 7.46
C ARG A 59 1.27 10.37 6.52
N ARG A 60 1.20 9.32 5.69
CA ARG A 60 2.30 8.91 4.81
C ARG A 60 2.31 9.72 3.52
N ARG A 61 3.44 10.36 3.22
CA ARG A 61 3.67 11.13 1.98
C ARG A 61 4.40 10.36 0.89
N SER A 62 5.08 9.26 1.23
CA SER A 62 5.78 8.42 0.26
C SER A 62 4.81 7.68 -0.66
N ILE A 63 5.20 7.53 -1.92
CA ILE A 63 4.45 6.78 -2.93
C ILE A 63 5.29 5.59 -3.39
N HIS A 64 4.64 4.43 -3.56
CA HIS A 64 5.25 3.25 -4.15
C HIS A 64 4.38 2.71 -5.29
N ASN A 65 4.93 2.61 -6.50
CA ASN A 65 4.19 2.17 -7.69
C ASN A 65 3.56 0.78 -7.50
N VAL A 66 4.22 -0.13 -6.79
CA VAL A 66 3.66 -1.45 -6.47
C VAL A 66 2.33 -1.34 -5.72
N ASN A 67 2.19 -0.38 -4.80
CA ASN A 67 0.93 -0.17 -4.09
C ASN A 67 -0.16 0.39 -5.01
N ILE A 68 0.19 1.26 -5.96
CA ILE A 68 -0.76 1.80 -6.94
C ILE A 68 -1.30 0.66 -7.82
N GLU A 69 -0.43 -0.22 -8.30
CA GLU A 69 -0.84 -1.37 -9.11
C GLU A 69 -1.75 -2.33 -8.32
N LYS A 70 -1.44 -2.60 -7.05
CA LYS A 70 -2.34 -3.37 -6.17
C LYS A 70 -3.73 -2.74 -6.08
N LEU A 71 -3.80 -1.42 -5.88
CA LEU A 71 -5.07 -0.69 -5.76
C LEU A 71 -5.87 -0.70 -7.08
N LYS A 72 -5.21 -0.57 -8.23
CA LYS A 72 -5.85 -0.69 -9.55
C LYS A 72 -6.46 -2.09 -9.74
N GLN A 73 -5.72 -3.14 -9.38
CA GLN A 73 -6.22 -4.51 -9.44
C GLN A 73 -7.44 -4.71 -8.54
N ILE A 74 -7.43 -4.16 -7.32
CA ILE A 74 -8.61 -4.20 -6.42
C ILE A 74 -9.80 -3.50 -7.09
N LYS A 75 -9.59 -2.32 -7.69
CA LYS A 75 -10.65 -1.57 -8.37
C LYS A 75 -11.28 -2.37 -9.51
N VAL A 76 -10.46 -3.02 -10.35
CA VAL A 76 -10.95 -3.83 -11.47
C VAL A 76 -11.79 -5.00 -10.99
N ASN A 77 -11.40 -5.68 -9.91
CA ASN A 77 -12.07 -6.88 -9.42
C ASN A 77 -13.39 -6.60 -8.67
N VAL A 78 -13.72 -5.33 -8.40
CA VAL A 78 -14.95 -4.93 -7.71
C VAL A 78 -16.03 -4.43 -8.69
N ASN A 79 -15.63 -4.09 -9.92
CA ASN A 79 -16.54 -3.82 -11.03
C ASN A 79 -16.98 -5.12 -11.69
#